data_AF-A0A6J4V242-F1
#
_entry.id   AF-A0A6J4V242-F1
#
_cell.length_a   1.000
_cell.length_b   1.000
_cell.length_c   1.000
_cell.angle_alpha   90.00
_cell.angle_beta   90.00
_cell.angle_gamma   90.00
#
_symmetry.space_group_name_H-M   'P 1'
#
loop_
_entity.id
_entity.type
_entity.pdbx_description
1 polymer ?
#
loop_
_entity_poly.entity_id
_entity_poly.type
_entity_poly.pdbx_seq_one_letter_code
_entity_poly.pdbx_strand_id
1 'polypeptide(L)'
;MTTVNREDIGRDPSDAHDPPPAPPPAPSRFRPRLPGRGGEIALLPYRVTLGAFVLTFWCVDIVSPALPDIGTSLRLSDTTTGLVVSAFFTGRLVTNLPAALLVDRVGARVVAAAGGFAVASGSVLAAIAASTFPLLLARGLQGIGVALVVSAALLSLLRVRPGEGAALTAFNVAAGIGSALGLATGGFLTNQFGWRAVFWLCGLLGAALLAGALSNRPARARAPVGRTAGTSPMDRDTGEAMGPGVTSRSPLPVHLDWRAMAIPLVANLLVYANYAIFVVAVPLRAAGHFDSSAQTIGTVLVILNFAHLGGAIPAGRFVRRYGAARTIPISLGLVSLATLVAPVM
;
A
#
# COMPACT_ATOMS: atom_id res chain seq x y z
N MET A 1 44.60 50.16 -51.24
CA MET A 1 45.23 48.82 -51.23
C MET A 1 44.15 47.87 -50.79
N THR A 2 43.54 47.21 -51.77
CA THR A 2 42.21 46.59 -51.71
C THR A 2 42.41 45.09 -51.81
N THR A 3 42.09 44.34 -50.76
CA THR A 3 42.08 42.87 -50.81
C THR A 3 40.62 42.42 -50.84
N VAL A 4 40.11 42.23 -52.06
CA VAL A 4 38.83 41.54 -52.30
C VAL A 4 39.12 40.04 -52.17
N ASN A 5 38.49 39.41 -51.18
CA ASN A 5 38.58 37.97 -50.97
C ASN A 5 37.77 37.25 -52.07
N ARG A 6 38.38 36.27 -52.72
CA ARG A 6 37.95 35.72 -54.02
C ARG A 6 37.21 34.38 -53.87
N GLU A 7 36.36 34.25 -52.86
CA GLU A 7 35.66 32.98 -52.54
C GLU A 7 34.14 33.01 -52.79
N ASP A 8 33.55 34.12 -53.22
CA ASP A 8 32.09 34.26 -53.36
C ASP A 8 31.53 33.96 -54.76
N ILE A 9 32.18 33.08 -55.53
CA ILE A 9 31.68 32.67 -56.85
C ILE A 9 31.38 31.18 -56.84
N GLY A 10 30.14 30.82 -56.48
CA GLY A 10 29.62 29.48 -56.73
C GLY A 10 28.68 28.88 -55.68
N ARG A 11 27.68 29.61 -55.18
CA ARG A 11 26.53 28.96 -54.52
C ARG A 11 25.28 29.19 -55.36
N ASP A 12 24.76 28.08 -55.88
CA ASP A 12 23.49 27.96 -56.57
C ASP A 12 22.35 28.34 -55.61
N PRO A 13 21.42 29.25 -55.97
CA PRO A 13 20.28 29.60 -55.13
C PRO A 13 19.29 28.43 -54.90
N SER A 14 19.50 27.24 -55.46
CA SER A 14 18.70 26.04 -55.17
C SER A 14 19.10 25.28 -53.89
N ASP A 15 20.20 25.61 -53.22
CA ASP A 15 20.66 24.95 -51.98
C ASP A 15 20.03 25.53 -50.70
N ALA A 16 18.79 26.02 -50.79
CA ALA A 16 17.98 26.29 -49.62
C ALA A 16 17.50 24.96 -49.04
N HIS A 17 18.31 24.35 -48.16
CA HIS A 17 17.91 23.18 -47.37
C HIS A 17 16.55 23.43 -46.72
N ASP A 18 15.55 22.61 -47.07
CA ASP A 18 14.28 22.54 -46.37
C ASP A 18 14.53 22.41 -44.85
N PRO A 19 13.82 23.17 -44.00
CA PRO A 19 13.93 22.99 -42.57
C PRO A 19 13.61 21.52 -42.22
N PRO A 20 14.34 20.91 -41.28
CA PRO A 20 14.12 19.52 -40.91
C PRO A 20 12.66 19.31 -40.50
N PRO A 21 12.02 18.20 -40.91
CA PRO A 21 10.62 17.93 -40.60
C PRO A 21 10.39 18.03 -39.09
N ALA A 22 9.33 18.73 -38.69
CA ALA A 22 8.98 18.92 -37.29
C ALA A 22 8.95 17.56 -36.57
N PRO A 23 9.51 17.46 -35.35
CA PRO A 23 9.51 16.21 -34.61
C PRO A 23 8.06 15.73 -34.43
N PRO A 24 7.81 14.41 -34.56
CA PRO A 24 6.46 13.87 -34.40
C PRO A 24 5.90 14.28 -33.03
N PRO A 25 4.60 14.59 -32.95
CA PRO A 25 3.98 14.99 -31.69
C PRO A 25 4.27 13.92 -30.64
N ALA A 26 4.80 14.35 -29.49
CA ALA A 26 5.13 13.44 -28.40
C ALA A 26 3.93 12.54 -28.10
N PRO A 27 4.11 11.22 -27.94
CA PRO A 27 3.00 10.30 -27.70
C PRO A 27 2.17 10.84 -26.53
N SER A 28 0.90 11.11 -26.80
CA SER A 28 -0.02 11.61 -25.79
C SER A 28 0.05 10.68 -24.59
N ARG A 29 0.61 11.17 -23.47
CA ARG A 29 0.69 10.38 -22.24
C ARG A 29 -0.73 9.91 -21.94
N PHE A 30 -0.95 8.61 -22.03
CA PHE A 30 -2.22 7.98 -21.73
C PHE A 30 -2.64 8.44 -20.32
N ARG A 31 -3.67 9.27 -20.26
CA ARG A 31 -4.33 9.64 -19.01
C ARG A 31 -5.56 8.76 -18.92
N PRO A 32 -5.60 7.75 -18.03
CA PRO A 32 -6.84 7.03 -17.80
C PRO A 32 -7.89 8.02 -17.30
N ARG A 33 -8.85 8.38 -18.16
CA ARG A 33 -10.09 9.02 -17.72
C ARG A 33 -10.90 7.93 -17.03
N LEU A 34 -10.85 7.91 -15.70
CA LEU A 34 -11.73 7.07 -14.89
C LEU A 34 -13.18 7.30 -15.35
N PRO A 35 -13.96 6.24 -15.60
CA PRO A 35 -15.32 6.38 -16.10
C PRO A 35 -16.17 7.22 -15.13
N GLY A 36 -16.69 8.33 -15.65
CA GLY A 36 -17.50 9.27 -14.89
C GLY A 36 -18.85 8.67 -14.50
N ARG A 37 -19.11 8.67 -13.19
CA ARG A 37 -20.40 9.12 -12.64
C ARG A 37 -20.09 10.33 -11.78
N GLY A 38 -20.65 11.48 -12.14
CA GLY A 38 -20.45 12.77 -11.48
C GLY A 38 -21.07 12.87 -10.09
N GLY A 39 -20.63 12.03 -9.16
CA GLY A 39 -20.78 12.23 -7.72
C GLY A 39 -19.44 12.68 -7.16
N GLU A 40 -19.42 13.73 -6.35
CA GLU A 40 -18.23 14.14 -5.59
C GLU A 40 -17.72 12.95 -4.76
N ILE A 41 -16.64 12.27 -5.18
CA ILE A 41 -16.09 11.17 -4.40
C ILE A 41 -15.45 11.77 -3.14
N ALA A 42 -16.06 11.48 -1.98
CA ALA A 42 -15.57 11.89 -0.69
C ALA A 42 -14.23 11.19 -0.36
N LEU A 43 -13.12 11.93 -0.42
CA LEU A 43 -11.78 11.44 -0.05
C LEU A 43 -11.46 11.73 1.42
N LEU A 44 -10.53 10.98 1.99
CA LEU A 44 -9.94 11.30 3.28
C LEU A 44 -8.85 12.37 3.15
N PRO A 45 -8.76 13.34 4.08
CA PRO A 45 -7.65 14.28 4.12
C PRO A 45 -6.31 13.58 4.35
N TYR A 46 -5.22 14.11 3.78
CA TYR A 46 -3.87 13.54 3.85
C TYR A 46 -3.42 13.15 5.28
N ARG A 47 -3.66 14.02 6.27
CA ARG A 47 -3.29 13.77 7.67
C ARG A 47 -4.06 12.59 8.26
N VAL A 48 -5.33 12.45 7.89
CA VAL A 48 -6.22 11.37 8.34
C VAL A 48 -5.79 10.06 7.73
N THR A 49 -5.42 10.06 6.45
CA THR A 49 -4.86 8.91 5.74
C THR A 49 -3.57 8.40 6.38
N LEU A 50 -2.62 9.30 6.69
CA LEU A 50 -1.38 8.92 7.38
C LEU A 50 -1.65 8.33 8.77
N GLY A 51 -2.48 9.01 9.57
CA GLY A 51 -2.88 8.50 10.89
C GLY A 51 -3.58 7.15 10.78
N ALA A 52 -4.45 6.97 9.77
CA ALA A 52 -5.14 5.72 9.54
C ALA A 52 -4.18 4.57 9.22
N PHE A 53 -3.12 4.80 8.44
CA PHE A 53 -2.10 3.78 8.21
C PHE A 53 -1.35 3.43 9.49
N VAL A 54 -0.88 4.41 10.25
CA VAL A 54 -0.18 4.15 11.51
C VAL A 54 -1.05 3.32 12.45
N LEU A 55 -2.29 3.76 12.72
CA LEU A 55 -3.21 3.07 13.61
C LEU A 55 -3.57 1.66 13.11
N THR A 56 -3.73 1.49 11.80
CA THR A 56 -4.10 0.20 11.23
C THR A 56 -2.96 -0.81 11.32
N PHE A 57 -1.74 -0.42 10.95
CA PHE A 57 -0.57 -1.32 11.03
C PHE A 57 -0.12 -1.56 12.47
N TRP A 58 -0.40 -0.63 13.38
CA TRP A 58 -0.32 -0.90 14.81
C TRP A 58 -1.19 -2.09 15.20
N CYS A 59 -2.48 -2.11 14.83
CA CYS A 59 -3.38 -3.23 15.09
C CYS A 59 -2.98 -4.54 14.39
N VAL A 60 -2.26 -4.48 13.27
CA VAL A 60 -1.79 -5.67 12.56
C VAL A 60 -0.72 -6.40 13.39
N ASP A 61 0.33 -5.69 13.79
CA ASP A 61 1.53 -6.31 14.34
C ASP A 61 1.52 -6.48 15.86
N ILE A 62 0.66 -5.75 16.58
CA ILE A 62 0.55 -5.80 18.04
C ILE A 62 0.25 -7.20 18.61
N VAL A 63 -0.35 -8.09 17.81
CA VAL A 63 -0.69 -9.45 18.23
C VAL A 63 0.51 -10.40 18.20
N SER A 64 1.53 -10.11 17.39
CA SER A 64 2.66 -11.03 17.16
C SER A 64 3.41 -11.42 18.45
N PRO A 65 3.80 -10.48 19.34
CA PRO A 65 4.44 -10.83 20.60
C PRO A 65 3.52 -11.58 21.59
N ALA A 66 2.20 -11.49 21.39
CA ALA A 66 1.20 -12.09 22.26
C ALA A 66 0.84 -13.54 21.89
N LEU A 67 1.33 -14.04 20.74
CA LEU A 67 0.97 -15.37 20.24
C LEU A 67 1.28 -16.50 21.22
N PRO A 68 2.46 -16.55 21.88
CA PRO A 68 2.74 -17.60 22.85
C PRO A 68 1.72 -17.63 23.99
N ASP A 69 1.40 -16.46 24.57
CA ASP A 69 0.42 -16.31 25.65
C ASP A 69 -1.01 -16.68 25.22
N ILE A 70 -1.40 -16.36 23.98
CA ILE A 70 -2.68 -16.81 23.42
C ILE A 70 -2.71 -18.34 23.35
N GLY A 71 -1.61 -18.94 22.87
CA GLY A 71 -1.47 -20.38 22.73
C GLY A 71 -1.57 -21.10 24.06
N THR A 72 -0.84 -20.65 25.08
CA THR A 72 -0.88 -21.25 26.43
C THR A 72 -2.22 -21.01 27.13
N SER A 73 -2.76 -19.79 27.06
CA SER A 73 -4.02 -19.41 27.72
C SER A 73 -5.23 -20.17 27.20
N LEU A 74 -5.27 -20.48 25.90
CA LEU A 74 -6.37 -21.21 25.26
C LEU A 74 -6.03 -22.68 24.97
N ARG A 75 -4.86 -23.17 25.42
CA ARG A 75 -4.35 -24.52 25.21
C ARG A 75 -4.34 -24.94 23.73
N LEU A 76 -3.85 -24.04 22.88
CA LEU A 76 -3.76 -24.25 21.44
C LEU A 76 -2.45 -24.94 21.08
N SER A 77 -2.48 -25.77 20.04
CA SER A 77 -1.25 -26.20 19.36
C SER A 77 -0.60 -25.03 18.62
N ASP A 78 0.71 -25.09 18.37
CA ASP A 78 1.42 -24.08 17.58
C ASP A 78 0.77 -23.83 16.21
N THR A 79 0.29 -24.90 15.56
CA THR A 79 -0.48 -24.81 14.31
C THR A 79 -1.72 -23.94 14.48
N THR A 80 -2.49 -24.17 15.55
CA THR A 80 -3.73 -23.44 15.81
C THR A 80 -3.46 -22.00 16.23
N THR A 81 -2.38 -21.75 16.97
CA THR A 81 -1.92 -20.40 17.30
C THR A 81 -1.51 -19.64 16.04
N GLY A 82 -0.84 -20.30 15.09
CA GLY A 82 -0.56 -19.74 13.77
C GLY A 82 -1.83 -19.35 13.00
N LEU A 83 -2.91 -20.14 13.11
CA LEU A 83 -4.20 -19.84 12.48
C LEU A 83 -4.82 -18.53 12.98
N VAL A 84 -4.50 -18.06 14.19
CA VAL A 84 -4.98 -16.76 14.72
C VAL A 84 -4.48 -15.60 13.86
N VAL A 85 -3.24 -15.69 13.37
CA VAL A 85 -2.67 -14.71 12.44
C VAL A 85 -3.17 -14.98 11.02
N SER A 86 -3.23 -16.25 10.60
CA SER A 86 -3.74 -16.61 9.26
C SER A 86 -5.17 -16.12 9.04
N ALA A 87 -6.09 -16.32 10.00
CA ALA A 87 -7.48 -15.89 9.89
C ALA A 87 -7.63 -14.38 9.63
N PHE A 88 -6.78 -13.57 10.26
CA PHE A 88 -6.71 -12.13 10.00
C PHE A 88 -6.28 -11.83 8.56
N PHE A 89 -5.20 -12.46 8.07
CA PHE A 89 -4.75 -12.26 6.70
C PHE A 89 -5.72 -12.86 5.67
N THR A 90 -6.44 -13.93 5.99
CA THR A 90 -7.52 -14.48 5.16
C THR A 90 -8.64 -13.47 5.02
N GLY A 91 -9.10 -12.88 6.12
CA GLY A 91 -10.11 -11.80 6.10
C GLY A 91 -9.67 -10.61 5.25
N ARG A 92 -8.39 -10.21 5.34
CA ARG A 92 -7.82 -9.18 4.47
C ARG A 92 -7.80 -9.59 3.01
N LEU A 93 -7.32 -10.80 2.71
CA LEU A 93 -7.13 -11.32 1.36
C LEU A 93 -8.43 -11.30 0.57
N VAL A 94 -9.50 -11.85 1.16
CA VAL A 94 -10.82 -11.91 0.49
C VAL A 94 -11.46 -10.52 0.32
N THR A 95 -11.03 -9.53 1.10
CA THR A 95 -11.66 -8.20 1.16
C THR A 95 -10.88 -7.13 0.41
N ASN A 96 -9.57 -7.26 0.22
CA ASN A 96 -8.73 -6.21 -0.39
C ASN A 96 -9.25 -5.73 -1.75
N LEU A 97 -9.55 -6.66 -2.66
CA LEU A 97 -10.07 -6.33 -3.99
C LEU A 97 -11.49 -5.74 -3.94
N PRO A 98 -12.48 -6.38 -3.26
CA PRO A 98 -13.79 -5.77 -3.07
C PRO A 98 -13.76 -4.39 -2.42
N ALA A 99 -12.90 -4.18 -1.42
CA ALA A 99 -12.76 -2.92 -0.71
C ALA A 99 -12.33 -1.78 -1.65
N ALA A 100 -11.35 -2.02 -2.52
CA ALA A 100 -10.91 -1.03 -3.50
C ALA A 100 -12.05 -0.62 -4.44
N LEU A 101 -12.83 -1.59 -4.93
CA LEU A 101 -14.01 -1.33 -5.76
C LEU A 101 -15.12 -0.59 -5.00
N LEU A 102 -15.28 -0.89 -3.71
CA LEU A 102 -16.30 -0.28 -2.86
C LEU A 102 -16.00 1.20 -2.62
N VAL A 103 -14.73 1.58 -2.46
CA VAL A 103 -14.30 2.99 -2.31
C VAL A 103 -14.76 3.84 -3.50
N ASP A 104 -14.71 3.28 -4.71
CA ASP A 104 -15.12 3.98 -5.92
C ASP A 104 -16.64 4.11 -6.07
N ARG A 105 -17.40 3.21 -5.42
CA ARG A 105 -18.87 3.20 -5.47
C ARG A 105 -19.51 4.08 -4.41
N VAL A 106 -19.03 4.00 -3.16
CA VAL A 106 -19.68 4.66 -2.00
C VAL A 106 -18.80 5.69 -1.30
N GLY A 107 -17.56 5.88 -1.77
CA GLY A 107 -16.62 6.87 -1.25
C GLY A 107 -15.75 6.37 -0.10
N ALA A 108 -14.55 6.95 0.02
CA ALA A 108 -13.53 6.51 0.97
C ALA A 108 -13.96 6.69 2.43
N ARG A 109 -14.74 7.75 2.73
CA ARG A 109 -15.24 8.02 4.08
C ARG A 109 -16.11 6.88 4.63
N VAL A 110 -17.08 6.42 3.85
CA VAL A 110 -18.02 5.37 4.26
C VAL A 110 -17.27 4.05 4.44
N VAL A 111 -16.39 3.72 3.49
CA VAL A 111 -15.58 2.50 3.55
C VAL A 111 -14.63 2.52 4.76
N ALA A 112 -13.97 3.63 5.03
CA ALA A 112 -13.09 3.77 6.19
C ALA A 112 -13.85 3.67 7.52
N ALA A 113 -15.06 4.26 7.60
CA ALA A 113 -15.91 4.14 8.78
C ALA A 113 -16.35 2.68 9.01
N ALA A 114 -16.85 2.00 7.98
CA ALA A 114 -17.19 0.58 8.06
C ALA A 114 -15.98 -0.28 8.48
N GLY A 115 -14.80 0.05 7.94
CA GLY A 115 -13.54 -0.60 8.31
C GLY A 115 -13.18 -0.39 9.78
N GLY A 116 -13.22 0.84 10.28
CA GLY A 116 -12.95 1.16 11.69
C GLY A 116 -13.94 0.46 12.63
N PHE A 117 -15.22 0.40 12.27
CA PHE A 117 -16.23 -0.35 13.02
C PHE A 117 -15.94 -1.86 13.05
N ALA A 118 -15.57 -2.45 11.91
CA ALA A 118 -15.21 -3.87 11.83
C ALA A 118 -13.94 -4.20 12.64
N VAL A 119 -12.93 -3.32 12.62
CA VAL A 119 -11.74 -3.45 13.50
C VAL A 119 -12.17 -3.38 14.97
N ALA A 120 -12.92 -2.36 15.36
CA ALA A 120 -13.34 -2.18 16.76
C ALA A 120 -14.15 -3.38 17.28
N SER A 121 -15.18 -3.79 16.55
CA SER A 121 -16.04 -4.92 16.92
C SER A 121 -15.28 -6.24 16.94
N GLY A 122 -14.47 -6.53 15.91
CA GLY A 122 -13.64 -7.73 15.87
C GLY A 122 -12.57 -7.75 16.97
N SER A 123 -12.08 -6.59 17.41
CA SER A 123 -11.15 -6.49 18.54
C SER A 123 -11.83 -6.75 19.88
N VAL A 124 -13.03 -6.20 20.11
CA VAL A 124 -13.81 -6.52 21.31
C VAL A 124 -14.14 -8.02 21.36
N LEU A 125 -14.56 -8.59 20.23
CA LEU A 125 -14.89 -10.01 20.14
C LEU A 125 -13.67 -10.92 20.42
N ALA A 126 -12.47 -10.50 19.99
CA ALA A 126 -11.23 -11.20 20.29
C ALA A 126 -10.82 -11.07 21.76
N ALA A 127 -11.02 -9.89 22.37
CA ALA A 127 -10.67 -9.65 23.77
C ALA A 127 -11.50 -10.53 24.73
N ILE A 128 -12.77 -10.75 24.42
CA ILE A 128 -13.68 -11.59 25.21
C ILE A 128 -13.69 -13.07 24.77
N ALA A 129 -12.91 -13.44 23.75
CA ALA A 129 -12.89 -14.80 23.24
C ALA A 129 -12.40 -15.77 24.32
N ALA A 130 -13.17 -16.83 24.55
CA ALA A 130 -12.87 -17.90 25.51
C ALA A 130 -12.47 -19.22 24.83
N SER A 131 -12.50 -19.29 23.51
CA SER A 131 -12.14 -20.46 22.73
C SER A 131 -11.61 -20.09 21.35
N THR A 132 -11.07 -21.07 20.64
CA THR A 132 -10.42 -20.91 19.33
C THR A 132 -11.35 -20.31 18.30
N PHE A 133 -12.56 -20.86 18.13
CA PHE A 133 -13.44 -20.49 17.02
C PHE A 133 -13.90 -19.02 17.05
N PRO A 134 -14.40 -18.48 18.19
CA PRO A 134 -14.70 -17.06 18.33
C PRO A 134 -13.47 -16.18 18.06
N LEU A 135 -12.28 -16.59 18.51
CA LEU A 135 -11.05 -15.85 18.27
C LEU A 135 -10.72 -15.79 16.77
N LEU A 136 -10.81 -16.90 16.05
CA LEU A 136 -10.56 -16.94 14.60
C LEU A 136 -11.56 -16.07 13.83
N LEU A 137 -12.84 -16.12 14.16
CA LEU A 137 -13.86 -15.26 13.57
C LEU A 137 -13.58 -13.77 13.84
N ALA A 138 -13.25 -13.45 15.08
CA ALA A 138 -12.90 -12.09 15.50
C ALA A 138 -11.67 -11.56 14.74
N ARG A 139 -10.66 -12.40 14.51
CA ARG A 139 -9.47 -12.07 13.71
C ARG A 139 -9.80 -11.89 12.25
N GLY A 140 -10.65 -12.75 11.67
CA GLY A 140 -11.17 -12.58 10.31
C GLY A 140 -11.88 -11.24 10.13
N LEU A 141 -12.74 -10.86 11.08
CA LEU A 141 -13.45 -9.58 11.07
C LEU A 141 -12.50 -8.38 11.17
N GLN A 142 -11.49 -8.44 12.04
CA GLN A 142 -10.43 -7.41 12.07
C GLN A 142 -9.72 -7.31 10.72
N GLY A 143 -9.44 -8.45 10.08
CA GLY A 143 -8.83 -8.48 8.74
C GLY A 143 -9.67 -7.78 7.69
N ILE A 144 -10.97 -8.05 7.65
CA ILE A 144 -11.94 -7.36 6.79
C ILE A 144 -11.87 -5.84 7.05
N GLY A 145 -11.93 -5.42 8.33
CA GLY A 145 -11.87 -4.02 8.70
C GLY A 145 -10.59 -3.31 8.25
N VAL A 146 -9.44 -3.95 8.45
CA VAL A 146 -8.14 -3.45 8.01
C VAL A 146 -8.09 -3.27 6.48
N ALA A 147 -8.60 -4.23 5.71
CA ALA A 147 -8.65 -4.12 4.24
C ALA A 147 -9.48 -2.91 3.77
N LEU A 148 -10.62 -2.64 4.43
CA LEU A 148 -11.47 -1.50 4.13
C LEU A 148 -10.76 -0.17 4.41
N VAL A 149 -10.17 -0.02 5.60
CA VAL A 149 -9.45 1.22 5.99
C VAL A 149 -8.26 1.47 5.07
N VAL A 150 -7.43 0.46 4.82
CA VAL A 150 -6.22 0.62 4.00
C VAL A 150 -6.58 0.99 2.56
N SER A 151 -7.57 0.33 1.94
CA SER A 151 -8.01 0.66 0.59
C SER A 151 -8.55 2.09 0.49
N ALA A 152 -9.39 2.50 1.45
CA ALA A 152 -9.94 3.85 1.50
C ALA A 152 -8.85 4.92 1.67
N ALA A 153 -7.91 4.68 2.58
CA ALA A 153 -6.79 5.56 2.87
C ALA A 153 -5.84 5.68 1.66
N LEU A 154 -5.46 4.55 1.05
CA LEU A 154 -4.50 4.51 -0.06
C LEU A 154 -5.07 5.15 -1.33
N LEU A 155 -6.30 4.85 -1.69
CA LEU A 155 -6.96 5.49 -2.83
C LEU A 155 -7.14 7.00 -2.59
N SER A 156 -7.45 7.42 -1.36
CA SER A 156 -7.48 8.84 -1.01
C SER A 156 -6.09 9.48 -1.15
N LEU A 157 -5.04 8.81 -0.71
CA LEU A 157 -3.67 9.30 -0.81
C LEU A 157 -3.25 9.55 -2.25
N LEU A 158 -3.45 8.55 -3.11
CA LEU A 158 -3.06 8.56 -4.52
C LEU A 158 -3.84 9.63 -5.30
N ARG A 159 -5.09 9.91 -4.92
CA ARG A 159 -5.93 10.95 -5.54
C ARG A 159 -5.60 12.37 -5.09
N VAL A 160 -5.19 12.56 -3.83
CA VAL A 160 -4.85 13.88 -3.28
C VAL A 160 -3.45 14.33 -3.69
N ARG A 161 -2.49 13.42 -3.77
CA ARG A 161 -1.12 13.70 -4.23
C ARG A 161 -0.79 12.85 -5.45
N PRO A 162 -1.12 13.32 -6.68
CA PRO A 162 -0.75 12.63 -7.91
C PRO A 162 0.78 12.68 -8.06
N GLY A 163 1.41 11.59 -7.64
CA GLY A 163 2.85 11.42 -7.48
C GLY A 163 3.07 10.07 -6.81
N GLU A 164 2.79 9.00 -7.57
CA GLU A 164 2.65 7.62 -7.07
C GLU A 164 3.80 7.20 -6.16
N GLY A 165 5.04 7.56 -6.51
CA GLY A 165 6.22 7.24 -5.70
C GLY A 165 6.20 7.86 -4.30
N ALA A 166 5.95 9.16 -4.16
CA ALA A 166 5.96 9.84 -2.86
C ALA A 166 4.77 9.42 -1.98
N ALA A 167 3.62 9.18 -2.59
CA ALA A 167 2.44 8.63 -1.90
C ALA A 167 2.72 7.23 -1.36
N LEU A 168 3.28 6.34 -2.18
CA LEU A 168 3.65 4.99 -1.75
C LEU A 168 4.77 5.02 -0.68
N THR A 169 5.74 5.93 -0.77
CA THR A 169 6.74 6.11 0.29
C THR A 169 6.07 6.52 1.61
N ALA A 170 5.16 7.50 1.58
CA ALA A 170 4.44 7.95 2.78
C ALA A 170 3.60 6.82 3.39
N PHE A 171 2.94 6.01 2.56
CA PHE A 171 2.23 4.80 2.99
C PHE A 171 3.18 3.82 3.70
N ASN A 172 4.29 3.46 3.06
CA ASN A 172 5.24 2.48 3.62
C ASN A 172 5.88 2.95 4.93
N VAL A 173 6.24 4.24 5.02
CA VAL A 173 6.78 4.82 6.26
C VAL A 173 5.73 4.81 7.37
N ALA A 174 4.50 5.22 7.08
CA ALA A 174 3.42 5.20 8.06
C ALA A 174 3.07 3.77 8.52
N ALA A 175 3.06 2.82 7.59
CA ALA A 175 2.88 1.40 7.90
C ALA A 175 4.01 0.89 8.82
N GLY A 176 5.27 1.15 8.48
CA GLY A 176 6.41 0.72 9.29
C GLY A 176 6.47 1.34 10.68
N ILE A 177 6.07 2.61 10.83
CA ILE A 177 5.90 3.25 12.14
C ILE A 177 4.80 2.56 12.94
N GLY A 178 3.63 2.32 12.31
CA GLY A 178 2.53 1.59 12.94
C GLY A 178 2.96 0.21 13.41
N SER A 179 3.63 -0.55 12.55
CA SER A 179 4.18 -1.87 12.85
C SER A 179 5.15 -1.84 14.05
N ALA A 180 6.09 -0.90 14.07
CA ALA A 180 7.02 -0.76 15.20
C ALA A 180 6.29 -0.50 16.52
N LEU A 181 5.32 0.42 16.51
CA LEU A 181 4.50 0.74 17.70
C LEU A 181 3.67 -0.46 18.14
N GLY A 182 3.11 -1.21 17.18
CA GLY A 182 2.40 -2.46 17.42
C GLY A 182 3.29 -3.47 18.14
N LEU A 183 4.45 -3.81 17.57
CA LEU A 183 5.37 -4.79 18.16
C LEU A 183 5.84 -4.38 19.56
N ALA A 184 6.18 -3.11 19.76
CA ALA A 184 6.63 -2.60 21.06
C ALA A 184 5.52 -2.69 22.12
N THR A 185 4.35 -2.16 21.80
CA THR A 185 3.22 -2.13 22.75
C THR A 185 2.59 -3.49 22.95
N GLY A 186 2.61 -4.36 21.95
CA GLY A 186 2.09 -5.73 22.04
C GLY A 186 2.86 -6.55 23.06
N GLY A 187 4.19 -6.50 23.02
CA GLY A 187 5.04 -7.16 24.02
C GLY A 187 4.84 -6.60 25.42
N PHE A 188 4.82 -5.27 25.55
CA PHE A 188 4.59 -4.60 26.83
C PHE A 188 3.22 -4.92 27.44
N LEU A 189 2.14 -4.76 26.69
CA LEU A 189 0.78 -5.00 27.18
C LEU A 189 0.55 -6.47 27.54
N THR A 190 1.08 -7.38 26.74
CA THR A 190 0.97 -8.82 27.04
C THR A 190 1.67 -9.14 28.36
N ASN A 191 2.89 -8.63 28.55
CA ASN A 191 3.67 -8.88 29.76
C ASN A 191 3.01 -8.30 31.03
N GLN A 192 2.39 -7.12 30.94
CA GLN A 192 1.85 -6.41 32.11
C GLN A 192 0.37 -6.72 32.41
N PHE A 193 -0.44 -6.92 31.36
CA PHE A 193 -1.90 -7.00 31.47
C PHE A 193 -2.48 -8.25 30.79
N GLY A 194 -1.64 -9.11 30.22
CA GLY A 194 -2.03 -10.29 29.46
C GLY A 194 -2.47 -9.98 28.02
N TRP A 195 -2.55 -11.03 27.20
CA TRP A 195 -2.82 -10.92 25.76
C TRP A 195 -4.16 -10.26 25.41
N ARG A 196 -5.16 -10.29 26.31
CA ARG A 196 -6.46 -9.65 26.09
C ARG A 196 -6.38 -8.13 26.00
N ALA A 197 -5.43 -7.51 26.72
CA ALA A 197 -5.22 -6.07 26.70
C ALA A 197 -4.83 -5.55 25.31
N VAL A 198 -4.11 -6.37 24.53
CA VAL A 198 -3.75 -6.08 23.13
C VAL A 198 -5.00 -5.86 22.28
N PHE A 199 -6.01 -6.72 22.45
CA PHE A 199 -7.26 -6.61 21.71
C PHE A 199 -8.14 -5.46 22.20
N TRP A 200 -8.15 -5.16 23.51
CA TRP A 200 -8.82 -3.95 24.00
C TRP A 200 -8.24 -2.67 23.41
N LEU A 201 -6.89 -2.55 23.35
CA LEU A 201 -6.25 -1.42 22.69
C LEU A 201 -6.63 -1.36 21.20
N CYS A 202 -6.61 -2.48 20.48
CA CYS A 202 -7.06 -2.50 19.09
C CYS A 202 -8.52 -2.04 18.93
N GLY A 203 -9.38 -2.37 19.88
CA GLY A 203 -10.76 -1.89 19.93
C GLY A 203 -10.84 -0.37 20.00
N LEU A 204 -10.05 0.23 20.89
CA LEU A 204 -9.93 1.69 21.03
C LEU A 204 -9.37 2.35 19.76
N LEU A 205 -8.33 1.76 19.15
CA LEU A 205 -7.75 2.28 17.90
C LEU A 205 -8.74 2.16 16.73
N GLY A 206 -9.50 1.06 16.65
CA GLY A 206 -10.59 0.87 15.69
C GLY A 206 -11.70 1.91 15.86
N ALA A 207 -12.08 2.21 17.11
CA ALA A 207 -13.05 3.27 17.41
C ALA A 207 -12.50 4.66 17.03
N ALA A 208 -11.20 4.91 17.25
CA ALA A 208 -10.56 6.14 16.82
C ALA A 208 -10.52 6.28 15.28
N LEU A 209 -10.29 5.19 14.56
CA LEU A 209 -10.37 5.15 13.09
C LEU A 209 -11.79 5.47 12.60
N LEU A 210 -12.81 4.87 13.22
CA LEU A 210 -14.21 5.15 12.93
C LEU A 210 -14.56 6.62 13.21
N ALA A 211 -14.24 7.12 14.39
CA ALA A 211 -14.47 8.52 14.77
C ALA A 211 -13.74 9.49 13.84
N GLY A 212 -12.50 9.17 13.46
CA GLY A 212 -11.73 9.91 12.46
C GLY A 212 -12.43 9.94 11.11
N ALA A 213 -12.91 8.80 10.60
CA ALA A 213 -13.64 8.76 9.34
C ALA A 213 -14.94 9.61 9.40
N LEU A 214 -15.68 9.55 10.51
CA LEU A 214 -16.95 10.27 10.68
C LEU A 214 -16.79 11.77 10.96
N SER A 215 -15.72 12.20 11.62
CA SER A 215 -15.54 13.60 12.01
C SER A 215 -15.02 14.49 10.87
N ASN A 216 -14.40 13.90 9.84
CA ASN A 216 -13.73 14.65 8.79
C ASN A 216 -14.64 15.01 7.62
N ARG A 217 -14.74 16.31 7.31
CA ARG A 217 -15.41 16.75 6.08
C ARG A 217 -14.68 16.13 4.86
N PRO A 218 -15.41 15.62 3.86
CA PRO A 218 -14.81 15.02 2.68
C PRO A 218 -13.78 15.96 2.05
N ALA A 219 -12.55 15.49 1.83
CA ALA A 219 -11.64 16.20 0.96
C ALA A 219 -12.18 16.10 -0.47
N ARG A 220 -12.44 17.24 -1.11
CA ARG A 220 -12.81 17.28 -2.52
C ARG A 220 -11.56 17.01 -3.35
N ALA A 221 -11.66 16.07 -4.28
CA ALA A 221 -10.66 15.96 -5.33
C ALA A 221 -10.59 17.31 -6.07
N ARG A 222 -9.42 17.96 -6.11
CA ARG A 222 -9.24 19.07 -7.05
C ARG A 222 -9.44 18.49 -8.44
N ALA A 223 -10.40 19.03 -9.19
CA ALA A 223 -10.43 18.83 -10.63
C ALA A 223 -9.00 19.07 -11.16
N PRO A 224 -8.49 18.28 -12.11
CA PRO A 224 -7.25 18.65 -12.77
C PRO A 224 -7.47 20.07 -13.26
N VAL A 225 -6.65 21.01 -12.81
CA VAL A 225 -6.66 22.38 -13.34
C VAL A 225 -6.49 22.21 -14.83
N GLY A 226 -7.60 22.35 -15.56
CA GLY A 226 -7.53 22.66 -16.97
C GLY A 226 -6.68 23.90 -16.99
N ARG A 227 -5.45 23.78 -17.53
CA ARG A 227 -4.70 24.95 -17.96
C ARG A 227 -5.73 25.81 -18.67
N THR A 228 -5.98 26.99 -18.11
CA THR A 228 -6.66 28.08 -18.78
C THR A 228 -6.18 28.04 -20.22
N ALA A 229 -7.06 27.63 -21.13
CA ALA A 229 -6.87 27.94 -22.52
C ALA A 229 -6.77 29.47 -22.51
N GLY A 230 -5.54 29.97 -22.68
CA GLY A 230 -5.36 31.35 -23.09
C GLY A 230 -6.06 31.43 -24.43
N THR A 231 -7.31 31.86 -24.41
CA THR A 231 -8.02 32.29 -25.61
C THR A 231 -7.30 33.55 -26.07
N SER A 232 -6.28 33.37 -26.90
CA SER A 232 -5.85 34.42 -27.81
C SER A 232 -7.00 34.60 -28.81
N PRO A 233 -7.62 35.78 -28.90
CA PRO A 233 -8.74 35.99 -29.80
C PRO A 233 -8.20 36.28 -31.21
N MET A 234 -7.79 35.24 -31.93
CA MET A 234 -7.57 35.33 -33.38
C MET A 234 -7.42 33.92 -33.99
N ASP A 235 -8.56 33.30 -34.29
CA ASP A 235 -8.75 32.66 -35.59
C ASP A 235 -10.25 32.34 -35.76
N ARG A 236 -10.91 33.20 -36.53
CA ARG A 236 -12.17 32.88 -37.18
C ARG A 236 -11.82 32.28 -38.53
N ASP A 237 -12.69 31.38 -38.98
CA ASP A 237 -12.74 30.72 -40.29
C ASP A 237 -11.78 29.56 -40.50
N THR A 238 -12.33 28.36 -40.33
CA THR A 238 -12.56 27.47 -41.48
C THR A 238 -13.56 26.39 -41.07
N GLY A 239 -14.66 26.32 -41.81
CA GLY A 239 -15.67 25.29 -41.63
C GLY A 239 -15.18 23.97 -42.20
N GLU A 240 -15.32 22.90 -41.43
CA GLU A 240 -15.30 21.54 -41.98
C GLU A 240 -16.23 20.61 -41.18
N ALA A 241 -17.26 20.18 -41.91
CA ALA A 241 -18.16 19.04 -41.76
C ALA A 241 -18.27 18.31 -40.39
N MET A 242 -19.49 18.40 -39.86
CA MET A 242 -20.11 17.49 -38.90
C MET A 242 -20.19 16.06 -39.48
N GLY A 243 -19.34 15.14 -39.02
CA GLY A 243 -19.46 13.69 -39.27
C GLY A 243 -20.29 12.97 -38.19
N PRO A 244 -21.03 11.89 -38.52
CA PRO A 244 -21.98 11.27 -37.61
C PRO A 244 -21.30 10.46 -36.50
N GLY A 245 -22.01 10.37 -35.37
CA GLY A 245 -21.58 9.81 -34.07
C GLY A 245 -20.69 8.56 -34.12
N VAL A 246 -19.53 8.68 -33.47
CA VAL A 246 -18.76 7.52 -32.98
C VAL A 246 -19.11 7.32 -31.51
N THR A 247 -20.18 6.56 -31.26
CA THR A 247 -20.30 5.79 -30.02
C THR A 247 -19.27 4.67 -30.06
N SER A 248 -18.14 4.83 -29.35
CA SER A 248 -17.23 3.73 -29.09
C SER A 248 -17.14 3.47 -27.58
N ARG A 249 -17.92 2.48 -27.15
CA ARG A 249 -17.59 1.69 -25.97
C ARG A 249 -16.45 0.75 -26.36
N SER A 250 -15.30 0.90 -25.70
CA SER A 250 -14.47 -0.27 -25.38
C SER A 250 -13.78 -0.03 -24.04
N PRO A 251 -14.01 -0.87 -23.01
CA PRO A 251 -13.06 -0.98 -21.92
C PRO A 251 -11.80 -1.59 -22.54
N LEU A 252 -10.65 -0.93 -22.39
CA LEU A 252 -9.37 -1.53 -22.79
C LEU A 252 -9.31 -2.94 -22.20
N PRO A 253 -9.18 -4.00 -23.01
CA PRO A 253 -8.82 -5.30 -22.49
C PRO A 253 -7.40 -5.12 -21.98
N VAL A 254 -7.24 -5.00 -20.66
CA VAL A 254 -5.93 -5.25 -20.07
C VAL A 254 -5.70 -6.74 -20.30
N HIS A 255 -5.04 -7.09 -21.40
CA HIS A 255 -4.56 -8.44 -21.65
C HIS A 255 -3.50 -8.71 -20.59
N LEU A 256 -3.98 -9.15 -19.42
CA LEU A 256 -3.18 -9.64 -18.31
C LEU A 256 -2.54 -10.94 -18.79
N ASP A 257 -1.36 -10.85 -19.41
CA ASP A 257 -0.62 -12.05 -19.73
C ASP A 257 -0.25 -12.74 -18.41
N TRP A 258 -0.89 -13.88 -18.16
CA TRP A 258 -0.72 -14.62 -16.91
C TRP A 258 0.75 -14.99 -16.69
N ARG A 259 1.52 -15.15 -17.77
CA ARG A 259 2.97 -15.43 -17.71
C ARG A 259 3.75 -14.23 -17.19
N ALA A 260 3.35 -13.02 -17.58
CA ALA A 260 3.94 -11.79 -17.09
C ALA A 260 3.57 -11.50 -15.61
N MET A 261 2.45 -12.05 -15.14
CA MET A 261 2.00 -11.92 -13.75
C MET A 261 2.47 -13.02 -12.81
N ALA A 262 2.71 -14.23 -13.33
CA ALA A 262 3.10 -15.38 -12.53
C ALA A 262 4.36 -15.11 -11.71
N ILE A 263 5.40 -14.54 -12.34
CA ILE A 263 6.68 -14.26 -11.67
C ILE A 263 6.51 -13.22 -10.55
N PRO A 264 5.95 -12.02 -10.77
CA PRO A 264 5.68 -11.07 -9.69
C PRO A 264 4.78 -11.62 -8.58
N LEU A 265 3.78 -12.42 -8.92
CA LEU A 265 2.86 -13.01 -7.95
C LEU A 265 3.57 -14.02 -7.05
N VAL A 266 4.38 -14.91 -7.63
CA VAL A 266 5.20 -15.88 -6.89
C VAL A 266 6.24 -15.15 -6.03
N ALA A 267 6.94 -14.16 -6.58
CA ALA A 267 7.90 -13.36 -5.82
C ALA A 267 7.23 -12.65 -4.63
N ASN A 268 6.05 -12.06 -4.84
CA ASN A 268 5.27 -11.43 -3.77
C ASN A 268 4.81 -12.46 -2.72
N LEU A 269 4.35 -13.64 -3.15
CA LEU A 269 3.98 -14.73 -2.24
C LEU A 269 5.16 -15.14 -1.35
N LEU A 270 6.36 -15.27 -1.93
CA LEU A 270 7.57 -15.61 -1.16
C LEU A 270 7.95 -14.53 -0.14
N VAL A 271 7.81 -13.25 -0.50
CA VAL A 271 8.04 -12.13 0.43
C VAL A 271 7.07 -12.19 1.61
N TYR A 272 5.78 -12.44 1.35
CA TYR A 272 4.79 -12.55 2.42
C TYR A 272 4.91 -13.85 3.23
N ALA A 273 5.35 -14.95 2.61
CA ALA A 273 5.68 -16.19 3.33
C ALA A 273 6.85 -15.94 4.30
N ASN A 274 7.89 -15.24 3.85
CA ASN A 274 9.00 -14.81 4.70
C ASN A 274 8.55 -13.89 5.83
N TYR A 275 7.68 -12.91 5.56
CA TYR A 275 7.10 -12.06 6.59
C TYR A 275 6.28 -12.88 7.63
N ALA A 276 5.53 -13.89 7.20
CA ALA A 276 4.79 -14.77 8.11
C ALA A 276 5.71 -15.56 9.06
N ILE A 277 6.91 -15.97 8.61
CA ILE A 277 7.92 -16.60 9.47
C ILE A 277 8.30 -15.65 10.62
N PHE A 278 8.55 -14.37 10.32
CA PHE A 278 8.91 -13.39 11.35
C PHE A 278 7.78 -13.09 12.33
N VAL A 279 6.55 -12.97 11.83
CA VAL A 279 5.39 -12.58 12.65
C VAL A 279 4.84 -13.74 13.48
N VAL A 280 5.04 -14.98 13.04
CA VAL A 280 4.44 -16.17 13.67
C VAL A 280 5.49 -17.12 14.22
N ALA A 281 6.43 -17.57 13.40
CA ALA A 281 7.35 -18.64 13.77
C ALA A 281 8.40 -18.17 14.78
N VAL A 282 8.94 -16.95 14.62
CA VAL A 282 9.94 -16.40 15.54
C VAL A 282 9.41 -16.26 16.98
N PRO A 283 8.22 -15.65 17.24
CA PRO A 283 7.65 -15.62 18.58
C PRO A 283 7.43 -16.99 19.22
N LEU A 284 6.85 -17.94 18.47
CA LEU A 284 6.55 -19.27 18.97
C LEU A 284 7.83 -20.06 19.29
N ARG A 285 8.84 -19.96 18.43
CA ARG A 285 10.15 -20.59 18.66
C ARG A 285 10.91 -19.92 19.81
N ALA A 286 10.84 -18.59 19.93
CA ALA A 286 11.49 -17.85 21.01
C ALA A 286 10.94 -18.22 22.39
N ALA A 287 9.62 -18.39 22.50
CA ALA A 287 9.00 -18.88 23.72
C ALA A 287 9.40 -20.33 24.04
N GLY A 288 9.42 -21.22 23.04
CA GLY A 288 9.70 -22.64 23.27
C GLY A 288 11.17 -23.00 23.51
N HIS A 289 12.13 -22.28 22.91
CA HIS A 289 13.57 -22.59 23.03
C HIS A 289 14.32 -21.68 23.99
N PHE A 290 13.91 -20.41 24.13
CA PHE A 290 14.67 -19.40 24.87
C PHE A 290 13.90 -18.84 26.08
N ASP A 291 12.78 -19.46 26.49
CA ASP A 291 11.90 -19.06 27.60
C ASP A 291 11.66 -17.54 27.67
N SER A 292 11.49 -16.94 26.50
CA SER A 292 11.51 -15.49 26.34
C SER A 292 10.16 -14.86 26.67
N SER A 293 10.17 -13.83 27.52
CA SER A 293 8.98 -13.03 27.81
C SER A 293 8.40 -12.36 26.55
N ALA A 294 7.09 -12.06 26.55
CA ALA A 294 6.44 -11.33 25.46
C ALA A 294 7.10 -9.97 25.16
N GLN A 295 7.64 -9.30 26.19
CA GLN A 295 8.35 -8.03 26.04
C GLN A 295 9.70 -8.20 25.33
N THR A 296 10.44 -9.27 25.64
CA THR A 296 11.69 -9.61 24.94
C THR A 296 11.41 -9.91 23.46
N ILE A 297 10.40 -10.73 23.19
CA ILE A 297 9.95 -11.04 21.82
C ILE A 297 9.59 -9.76 21.07
N GLY A 298 8.76 -8.89 21.67
CA GLY A 298 8.39 -7.61 21.08
C GLY A 298 9.61 -6.72 20.77
N THR A 299 10.59 -6.65 21.67
CA THR A 299 11.81 -5.85 21.49
C THR A 299 12.64 -6.36 20.30
N VAL A 300 12.83 -7.69 20.18
CA VAL A 300 13.54 -8.29 19.04
C VAL A 300 12.83 -7.97 17.73
N LEU A 301 11.51 -8.11 17.69
CA LEU A 301 10.72 -7.82 16.49
C LEU A 301 10.79 -6.33 16.10
N VAL A 302 10.82 -5.41 17.08
CA VAL A 302 11.01 -3.98 16.81
C VAL A 302 12.38 -3.71 16.17
N ILE A 303 13.45 -4.29 16.71
CA ILE A 303 14.80 -4.17 16.14
C ILE A 303 14.82 -4.68 14.69
N LEU A 304 14.22 -5.85 14.45
CA LEU A 304 14.08 -6.41 13.11
C LEU A 304 13.27 -5.49 12.18
N ASN A 305 12.19 -4.88 12.65
CA ASN A 305 11.38 -3.96 11.86
C ASN A 305 12.18 -2.70 11.46
N PHE A 306 13.00 -2.15 12.36
CA PHE A 306 13.90 -1.05 12.03
C PHE A 306 15.00 -1.46 11.05
N ALA A 307 15.52 -2.67 11.16
CA ALA A 307 16.46 -3.21 10.17
C ALA A 307 15.82 -3.30 8.77
N HIS A 308 14.56 -3.74 8.68
CA HIS A 308 13.81 -3.75 7.41
C HIS A 308 13.63 -2.32 6.85
N LEU A 309 13.25 -1.35 7.68
CA LEU A 309 13.11 0.06 7.26
C LEU A 309 14.44 0.66 6.82
N GLY A 310 15.53 0.37 7.53
CA GLY A 310 16.88 0.81 7.16
C GLY A 310 17.32 0.24 5.82
N GLY A 311 17.02 -1.04 5.55
CA GLY A 311 17.30 -1.70 4.28
C GLY A 311 16.54 -1.12 3.07
N ALA A 312 15.39 -0.51 3.30
CA ALA A 312 14.59 0.13 2.24
C ALA A 312 15.22 1.43 1.70
N ILE A 313 16.05 2.13 2.50
CA ILE A 313 16.68 3.40 2.12
C ILE A 313 17.67 3.24 0.95
N PRO A 314 18.66 2.32 1.00
CA PRO A 314 19.58 2.11 -0.12
C PRO A 314 18.90 1.46 -1.34
N ALA A 315 17.78 0.75 -1.17
CA ALA A 315 17.09 0.05 -2.25
C ALA A 315 16.71 0.98 -3.42
N GLY A 316 16.19 2.19 -3.13
CA GLY A 316 15.84 3.15 -4.18
C GLY A 316 17.04 3.65 -4.99
N ARG A 317 18.21 3.81 -4.34
CA ARG A 317 19.47 4.15 -5.03
C ARG A 317 19.97 2.97 -5.86
N PHE A 318 19.84 1.76 -5.34
CA PHE A 318 20.26 0.54 -6.00
C PHE A 318 19.44 0.25 -7.27
N VAL A 319 18.11 0.37 -7.21
CA VAL A 319 17.21 0.24 -8.37
C VAL A 319 17.55 1.28 -9.44
N ARG A 320 17.82 2.54 -9.06
CA ARG A 320 18.25 3.58 -9.99
C ARG A 320 19.59 3.28 -10.67
N ARG A 321 20.51 2.62 -9.97
CA ARG A 321 21.87 2.32 -10.46
C ARG A 321 21.94 1.07 -11.33
N TYR A 322 21.22 0.01 -10.95
CA TYR A 322 21.35 -1.31 -11.58
C TYR A 322 20.08 -1.78 -12.32
N GLY A 323 18.99 -1.02 -12.24
CA GLY A 323 17.70 -1.38 -12.81
C GLY A 323 16.91 -2.36 -11.94
N ALA A 324 15.58 -2.27 -12.01
CA ALA A 324 14.68 -3.11 -11.22
C ALA A 324 14.83 -4.61 -11.54
N ALA A 325 15.01 -4.96 -12.83
CA ALA A 325 15.13 -6.34 -13.29
C ALA A 325 16.29 -7.12 -12.65
N ARG A 326 17.40 -6.44 -12.33
CA ARG A 326 18.55 -7.05 -11.65
C ARG A 326 18.44 -6.95 -10.13
N THR A 327 17.82 -5.89 -9.62
CA THR A 327 17.71 -5.65 -8.17
C THR A 327 16.80 -6.66 -7.49
N ILE A 328 15.67 -7.01 -8.11
CA ILE A 328 14.68 -7.95 -7.55
C ILE A 328 15.29 -9.33 -7.25
N PRO A 329 15.91 -10.05 -8.22
CA PRO A 329 16.47 -11.37 -7.94
C PRO A 329 17.64 -11.33 -6.94
N ILE A 330 18.47 -10.29 -6.96
CA ILE A 330 19.57 -10.12 -5.98
C ILE A 330 19.00 -9.99 -4.57
N SER A 331 17.97 -9.17 -4.38
CA SER A 331 17.33 -9.00 -3.07
C SER A 331 16.67 -10.28 -2.55
N LEU A 332 15.99 -11.03 -3.43
CA LEU A 332 15.39 -12.32 -3.07
C LEU A 332 16.46 -13.36 -2.72
N GLY A 333 17.59 -13.37 -3.43
CA GLY A 333 18.73 -14.25 -3.13
C GLY A 333 19.36 -13.96 -1.77
N LEU A 334 19.55 -12.68 -1.43
CA LEU A 334 20.07 -12.27 -0.11
C LEU A 334 19.14 -12.67 1.04
N VAL A 335 17.82 -12.47 0.88
CA VAL A 335 16.82 -12.90 1.87
C VAL A 335 16.89 -14.43 2.04
N SER A 336 16.89 -15.17 0.93
CA SER A 336 16.93 -16.64 0.97
C SER A 336 18.19 -17.18 1.66
N LEU A 337 19.35 -16.56 1.39
CA LEU A 337 20.61 -16.92 2.04
C LEU A 337 20.56 -16.65 3.55
N ALA A 338 20.00 -15.50 3.97
CA ALA A 338 19.85 -15.18 5.38
C ALA A 338 18.93 -16.16 6.12
N THR A 339 17.82 -16.56 5.49
CA THR A 339 16.89 -17.55 6.08
C THR A 339 17.50 -18.94 6.20
N LEU A 340 18.43 -19.32 5.31
CA LEU A 340 19.13 -20.60 5.37
C LEU A 340 20.13 -20.70 6.54
N VAL A 341 20.65 -19.57 7.02
CA VAL A 341 21.59 -19.53 8.15
C VAL A 341 20.85 -19.50 9.50
N ALA A 342 19.60 -19.03 9.53
CA ALA A 342 18.81 -18.87 10.75
C ALA A 342 18.54 -20.14 11.58
N PRO A 343 18.41 -21.37 11.01
CA PRO A 343 18.24 -22.59 11.81
C PRO A 343 19.50 -23.05 12.54
N VAL A 344 20.66 -22.45 12.25
CA VAL A 344 21.98 -22.85 12.77
C VAL A 344 22.44 -21.95 13.93
N MET A 345 21.64 -20.95 14.32
CA MET A 345 21.87 -20.03 15.45
C MET A 345 20.77 -20.17 16.50
#